data_AF-A0A836EGT5-F1
#
_entry.id   AF-A0A836EGT5-F1
#
_cell.length_a   1.000
_cell.length_b   1.000
_cell.length_c   1.000
_cell.angle_alpha   90.00
_cell.angle_beta   90.00
_cell.angle_gamma   90.00
#
_symmetry.space_group_name_H-M   'P 1'
#
loop_
_entity.id
_entity.type
_entity.pdbx_description
1 polymer ?
#
loop_
_entity_poly.entity_id
_entity_poly.type
_entity_poly.pdbx_seq_one_letter_code
_entity_poly.pdbx_strand_id
1 'polypeptide(L)'
;RKMANDRLDMVIFAATGHTGKYVVKNAIHVCKDQKMKFGIAGRRKEALDAIVKEFASDIADVPVILADVKNEKSLKKMTERAKILVNCCGPYRFYGEPVIKTCIATRTHYVDVTFEEQVIQQPAKEAGIYIVSACGLDCIPSELGVIFTQQKFEGEMNAIEIYMSMWLSPTEKIGPICNYGTWQTFVHNLAHIKELPALRKKLYPIKLPEFVPKLKSRLLHRSDVSEGWSLPFPSIDRSVVLRTQRFLYEKYKERPAQVQFYVTLKYFFEILILAIIGMFMFVLSCTACGRNLLLKYPTLFSFGIISSNPELLKPTYFSVTFNASGWTEKLAGPIDKHRDPPNKKVVTRMSSDSPGYELTSIAMILSAVTILNETDKIPDNGGVLTPGAAFGKTSLIEKLIKYNIKFEVISSTEK
;
A
#
# COMPACT_ATOMS: atom_id res chain seq x y z
N ARG A 1 -6.41 9.81 -32.69
CA ARG A 1 -5.29 8.84 -32.80
C ARG A 1 -3.89 9.48 -32.75
N LYS A 2 -3.67 10.73 -33.21
CA LYS A 2 -2.37 11.45 -33.06
C LYS A 2 -1.91 11.66 -31.59
N MET A 3 -2.83 11.98 -30.66
CA MET A 3 -2.50 12.19 -29.23
C MET A 3 -2.00 10.95 -28.46
N ALA A 4 -2.24 9.72 -28.94
CA ALA A 4 -1.83 8.52 -28.18
C ALA A 4 -0.31 8.33 -28.15
N ASN A 5 0.41 8.88 -29.15
CA ASN A 5 1.86 8.72 -29.29
C ASN A 5 2.67 9.82 -28.56
N ASP A 6 2.01 10.88 -28.09
CA ASP A 6 2.66 12.02 -27.41
C ASP A 6 2.46 12.01 -25.88
N ARG A 7 1.71 11.03 -25.34
CA ARG A 7 1.54 10.87 -23.89
C ARG A 7 2.85 10.40 -23.26
N LEU A 8 3.20 11.02 -22.15
CA LEU A 8 4.22 10.52 -21.23
C LEU A 8 3.78 9.17 -20.69
N ASP A 9 4.73 8.26 -20.48
CA ASP A 9 4.40 7.00 -19.87
C ASP A 9 3.86 7.26 -18.46
N MET A 10 4.54 8.08 -17.68
CA MET A 10 4.18 8.37 -16.29
C MET A 10 4.13 9.87 -15.99
N VAL A 11 3.18 10.31 -15.16
CA VAL A 11 3.25 11.63 -14.51
C VAL A 11 3.16 11.48 -12.99
N ILE A 12 4.10 12.09 -12.28
CA ILE A 12 4.14 12.10 -10.81
C ILE A 12 3.47 13.37 -10.30
N PHE A 13 2.28 13.23 -9.70
CA PHE A 13 1.50 14.35 -9.18
C PHE A 13 1.80 14.63 -7.71
N ALA A 14 1.83 15.92 -7.33
CA ALA A 14 2.31 16.44 -6.06
C ALA A 14 3.81 16.14 -5.82
N ALA A 15 4.61 16.27 -6.89
CA ALA A 15 6.06 16.01 -6.88
C ALA A 15 6.85 16.84 -5.86
N THR A 16 6.34 18.01 -5.43
CA THR A 16 7.00 18.85 -4.42
C THR A 16 6.73 18.41 -2.98
N GLY A 17 5.77 17.49 -2.76
CA GLY A 17 5.44 16.95 -1.43
C GLY A 17 6.44 15.89 -0.99
N HIS A 18 6.44 15.53 0.30
CA HIS A 18 7.44 14.62 0.87
C HIS A 18 7.56 13.29 0.10
N THR A 19 6.47 12.52 -0.01
CA THR A 19 6.45 11.29 -0.81
C THR A 19 6.79 11.55 -2.27
N GLY A 20 6.27 12.64 -2.86
CA GLY A 20 6.52 13.04 -4.25
C GLY A 20 8.01 13.20 -4.56
N LYS A 21 8.80 13.80 -3.65
CA LYS A 21 10.24 13.96 -3.83
C LYS A 21 10.98 12.62 -3.93
N TYR A 22 10.66 11.66 -3.06
CA TYR A 22 11.23 10.31 -3.14
C TYR A 22 10.84 9.59 -4.42
N VAL A 23 9.58 9.72 -4.86
CA VAL A 23 9.12 9.17 -6.13
C VAL A 23 9.88 9.78 -7.31
N VAL A 24 10.08 11.11 -7.35
CA VAL A 24 10.87 11.74 -8.42
C VAL A 24 12.33 11.26 -8.39
N LYS A 25 12.96 11.25 -7.20
CA LYS A 25 14.33 10.78 -7.01
C LYS A 25 14.53 9.37 -7.57
N ASN A 26 13.62 8.45 -7.24
CA ASN A 26 13.73 7.05 -7.68
C ASN A 26 13.25 6.82 -9.12
N ALA A 27 12.32 7.63 -9.61
CA ALA A 27 11.80 7.50 -10.97
C ALA A 27 12.90 7.68 -12.02
N ILE A 28 13.93 8.50 -11.75
CA ILE A 28 15.05 8.71 -12.66
C ILE A 28 15.76 7.40 -12.99
N HIS A 29 16.07 6.60 -11.96
CA HIS A 29 16.80 5.34 -12.13
C HIS A 29 15.89 4.28 -12.74
N VAL A 30 14.70 4.10 -12.17
CA VAL A 30 13.75 3.07 -12.64
C VAL A 30 13.27 3.36 -14.07
N CYS A 31 12.92 4.60 -14.41
CA CYS A 31 12.47 4.94 -15.75
C CYS A 31 13.61 4.84 -16.78
N LYS A 32 14.86 5.13 -16.40
CA LYS A 32 16.02 4.91 -17.28
C LYS A 32 16.20 3.41 -17.58
N ASP A 33 16.14 2.56 -16.56
CA ASP A 33 16.26 1.10 -16.71
C ASP A 33 15.12 0.53 -17.58
N GLN A 34 13.90 1.07 -17.43
CA GLN A 34 12.72 0.65 -18.16
C GLN A 34 12.50 1.39 -19.50
N LYS A 35 13.39 2.33 -19.86
CA LYS A 35 13.28 3.19 -21.06
C LYS A 35 11.95 3.96 -21.16
N MET A 36 11.46 4.48 -20.04
CA MET A 36 10.19 5.20 -19.93
C MET A 36 10.39 6.71 -19.82
N LYS A 37 9.44 7.47 -20.36
CA LYS A 37 9.38 8.93 -20.21
C LYS A 37 8.44 9.30 -19.08
N PHE A 38 8.94 10.05 -18.10
CA PHE A 38 8.10 10.59 -17.03
C PHE A 38 8.10 12.12 -17.02
N GLY A 39 7.05 12.69 -16.44
CA GLY A 39 6.97 14.11 -16.11
C GLY A 39 6.54 14.32 -14.66
N ILE A 40 6.65 15.55 -14.18
CA ILE A 40 6.26 15.92 -12.81
C ILE A 40 5.16 16.97 -12.83
N ALA A 41 4.27 16.90 -11.84
CA ALA A 41 3.15 17.81 -11.73
C ALA A 41 2.93 18.35 -10.32
N GLY A 42 2.50 19.60 -10.25
CA GLY A 42 2.21 20.30 -8.99
C GLY A 42 1.76 21.74 -9.21
N ARG A 43 1.53 22.48 -8.12
CA ARG A 43 0.93 23.82 -8.17
C ARG A 43 1.91 24.95 -8.44
N ARG A 44 3.20 24.75 -8.13
CA ARG A 44 4.23 25.81 -8.12
C ARG A 44 5.33 25.46 -9.10
N LYS A 45 5.47 26.23 -10.17
CA LYS A 45 6.44 25.97 -11.24
C LYS A 45 7.86 25.99 -10.72
N GLU A 46 8.21 27.00 -9.94
CA GLU A 46 9.56 27.24 -9.42
C GLU A 46 10.00 26.09 -8.52
N ALA A 47 9.08 25.56 -7.71
CA ALA A 47 9.36 24.42 -6.84
C ALA A 47 9.51 23.11 -7.62
N LEU A 48 8.79 22.94 -8.74
CA LEU A 48 8.96 21.79 -9.64
C LEU A 48 10.29 21.88 -10.38
N ASP A 49 10.63 23.06 -10.90
CA ASP A 49 11.91 23.31 -11.58
C ASP A 49 13.09 23.05 -10.63
N ALA A 50 12.97 23.41 -9.34
CA ALA A 50 13.97 23.09 -8.32
C ALA A 50 14.12 21.58 -8.10
N ILE A 51 13.02 20.82 -8.09
CA ILE A 51 13.04 19.35 -7.98
C ILE A 51 13.68 18.70 -9.20
N VAL A 52 13.40 19.18 -10.42
CA VAL A 52 14.07 18.71 -11.64
C VAL A 52 15.57 18.98 -11.56
N LYS A 53 15.97 20.19 -11.14
CA LYS A 53 17.38 20.55 -11.00
C LYS A 53 18.11 19.72 -9.94
N GLU A 54 17.45 19.45 -8.81
CA GLU A 54 18.02 18.70 -7.68
C GLU A 54 18.19 17.22 -7.99
N PHE A 55 17.17 16.58 -8.57
CA PHE A 55 17.16 15.14 -8.73
C PHE A 55 17.42 14.69 -10.17
N ALA A 56 16.86 15.38 -11.16
CA ALA A 56 16.80 14.92 -12.54
C ALA A 56 17.67 15.74 -13.51
N SER A 57 18.78 16.34 -13.04
CA SER A 57 19.68 17.16 -13.87
C SER A 57 20.22 16.42 -15.11
N ASP A 58 20.35 15.10 -15.00
CA ASP A 58 20.96 14.25 -16.03
C ASP A 58 19.94 13.71 -17.04
N ILE A 59 18.66 14.03 -16.86
CA ILE A 59 17.59 13.70 -17.80
C ILE A 59 17.22 14.95 -18.59
N ALA A 60 17.50 14.92 -19.89
CA ALA A 60 17.05 15.97 -20.79
C ALA A 60 15.51 16.07 -20.77
N ASP A 61 15.01 17.29 -20.57
CA ASP A 61 13.62 17.69 -20.77
C ASP A 61 12.55 16.91 -19.97
N VAL A 62 12.72 16.78 -18.64
CA VAL A 62 11.62 16.30 -17.76
C VAL A 62 10.44 17.27 -17.83
N PRO A 63 9.28 16.89 -18.38
CA PRO A 63 8.18 17.83 -18.55
C PRO A 63 7.55 18.23 -17.22
N VAL A 64 7.42 19.54 -17.02
CA VAL A 64 6.74 20.13 -15.86
C VAL A 64 5.30 20.49 -16.22
N ILE A 65 4.34 20.02 -15.42
CA ILE A 65 2.91 20.24 -15.64
C ILE A 65 2.31 20.95 -14.42
N LEU A 66 1.68 22.11 -14.64
CA LEU A 66 0.95 22.78 -13.58
C LEU A 66 -0.42 22.13 -13.37
N ALA A 67 -0.65 21.67 -12.13
CA ALA A 67 -1.88 21.02 -11.72
C ALA A 67 -2.24 21.39 -10.28
N ASP A 68 -3.49 21.80 -10.06
CA ASP A 68 -4.08 22.04 -8.76
C ASP A 68 -5.33 21.17 -8.62
N VAL A 69 -5.43 20.44 -7.51
CA VAL A 69 -6.58 19.59 -7.21
C VAL A 69 -7.89 20.39 -7.11
N LYS A 70 -7.80 21.69 -6.80
CA LYS A 70 -8.96 22.59 -6.77
C LYS A 70 -9.38 23.10 -8.15
N ASN A 71 -8.64 22.77 -9.21
CA ASN A 71 -8.88 23.22 -10.57
C ASN A 71 -9.01 22.02 -11.52
N GLU A 72 -10.25 21.62 -11.79
CA GLU A 72 -10.59 20.49 -12.66
C GLU A 72 -9.97 20.58 -14.06
N LYS A 73 -9.95 21.79 -14.67
CA LYS A 73 -9.33 21.98 -15.99
C LYS A 73 -7.83 21.67 -15.96
N SER A 74 -7.15 21.99 -14.86
CA SER A 74 -5.73 21.68 -14.70
C SER A 74 -5.49 20.17 -14.50
N LEU A 75 -6.35 19.48 -13.74
CA LEU A 75 -6.30 18.03 -13.57
C LEU A 75 -6.53 17.29 -14.90
N LYS A 76 -7.50 17.74 -15.71
CA LYS A 76 -7.75 17.21 -17.05
C LYS A 76 -6.52 17.37 -17.95
N LYS A 77 -5.93 18.57 -18.02
CA LYS A 77 -4.69 18.82 -18.80
C LYS A 77 -3.53 17.92 -18.37
N MET A 78 -3.39 17.66 -17.07
CA MET A 78 -2.36 16.76 -16.55
C MET A 78 -2.62 15.31 -16.96
N THR A 79 -3.83 14.83 -16.73
CA THR A 79 -4.19 13.42 -16.97
C THR A 79 -4.23 13.08 -18.46
N GLU A 80 -4.59 14.02 -19.35
CA GLU A 80 -4.51 13.86 -20.82
C GLU A 80 -3.07 13.62 -21.32
N ARG A 81 -2.06 14.07 -20.59
CA ARG A 81 -0.64 13.95 -20.97
C ARG A 81 0.05 12.69 -20.46
N ALA A 82 -0.60 11.87 -19.65
CA ALA A 82 0.01 10.72 -18.96
C ALA A 82 -0.69 9.42 -19.35
N LYS A 83 0.02 8.31 -19.59
CA LYS A 83 -0.59 6.97 -19.70
C LYS A 83 -0.97 6.44 -18.33
N ILE A 84 -0.14 6.68 -17.31
CA ILE A 84 -0.42 6.44 -15.90
C ILE A 84 -0.09 7.65 -15.04
N LEU A 85 -0.97 7.94 -14.06
CA LEU A 85 -0.74 8.93 -13.03
C LEU A 85 -0.28 8.25 -11.74
N VAL A 86 0.86 8.70 -11.21
CA VAL A 86 1.36 8.35 -9.88
C VAL A 86 0.99 9.48 -8.94
N ASN A 87 -0.06 9.28 -8.14
CA ASN A 87 -0.61 10.31 -7.29
C ASN A 87 0.04 10.29 -5.89
N CYS A 88 0.74 11.37 -5.54
CA CYS A 88 1.29 11.61 -4.20
C CYS A 88 0.53 12.73 -3.44
N CYS A 89 -0.63 13.16 -3.94
CA CYS A 89 -1.41 14.26 -3.39
C CYS A 89 -2.35 13.77 -2.27
N GLY A 90 -1.87 13.81 -1.04
CA GLY A 90 -2.68 13.58 0.16
C GLY A 90 -3.22 14.88 0.81
N PRO A 91 -4.22 14.79 1.71
CA PRO A 91 -4.94 13.57 2.10
C PRO A 91 -5.95 13.11 1.02
N TYR A 92 -5.91 11.82 0.69
CA TYR A 92 -6.66 11.24 -0.43
C TYR A 92 -8.17 11.30 -0.23
N ARG A 93 -8.65 11.31 1.02
CA ARG A 93 -10.09 11.47 1.35
C ARG A 93 -10.72 12.72 0.77
N PHE A 94 -9.93 13.78 0.67
CA PHE A 94 -10.40 15.06 0.19
C PHE A 94 -10.02 15.31 -1.27
N TYR A 95 -8.94 14.69 -1.73
CA TYR A 95 -8.29 15.04 -2.99
C TYR A 95 -8.22 13.91 -4.02
N GLY A 96 -8.48 12.67 -3.62
CA GLY A 96 -8.37 11.48 -4.47
C GLY A 96 -9.49 11.39 -5.49
N GLU A 97 -10.76 11.54 -5.07
CA GLU A 97 -11.90 11.36 -5.98
C GLU A 97 -11.87 12.28 -7.21
N PRO A 98 -11.58 13.60 -7.11
CA PRO A 98 -11.47 14.47 -8.29
C PRO A 98 -10.35 14.03 -9.25
N VAL A 99 -9.20 13.64 -8.72
CA VAL A 99 -8.06 13.15 -9.53
C VAL A 99 -8.44 11.87 -10.26
N ILE A 100 -9.14 10.95 -9.58
CA ILE A 100 -9.49 9.68 -10.18
C ILE A 100 -10.61 9.83 -11.22
N LYS A 101 -11.61 10.68 -10.98
CA LYS A 101 -12.63 11.02 -11.98
C LYS A 101 -12.01 11.57 -13.27
N THR A 102 -11.00 12.44 -13.15
CA THR A 102 -10.29 12.95 -14.33
C THR A 102 -9.45 11.88 -15.02
N CYS A 103 -8.84 10.95 -14.27
CA CYS A 103 -8.14 9.78 -14.86
C CYS A 103 -9.10 8.88 -15.66
N ILE A 104 -10.29 8.59 -15.12
CA ILE A 104 -11.34 7.84 -15.83
C ILE A 104 -11.75 8.56 -17.12
N ALA A 105 -12.05 9.86 -17.04
CA ALA A 105 -12.49 10.67 -18.17
C ALA A 105 -11.44 10.75 -19.30
N THR A 106 -10.16 10.71 -18.95
CA THR A 106 -9.03 10.83 -19.90
C THR A 106 -8.41 9.49 -20.30
N ARG A 107 -8.95 8.38 -19.78
CA ARG A 107 -8.41 7.01 -19.95
C ARG A 107 -6.93 6.93 -19.55
N THR A 108 -6.65 7.37 -18.33
CA THR A 108 -5.33 7.36 -17.71
C THR A 108 -5.35 6.39 -16.54
N HIS A 109 -4.41 5.44 -16.50
CA HIS A 109 -4.26 4.55 -15.37
C HIS A 109 -3.85 5.32 -14.11
N TYR A 110 -4.04 4.74 -12.94
CA TYR A 110 -3.82 5.43 -11.68
C TYR A 110 -3.18 4.51 -10.63
N VAL A 111 -2.19 5.05 -9.91
CA VAL A 111 -1.67 4.47 -8.66
C VAL A 111 -1.49 5.52 -7.58
N ASP A 112 -1.64 5.12 -6.32
CA ASP A 112 -1.34 5.92 -5.14
C ASP A 112 -0.80 5.07 -3.98
N VAL A 113 -0.49 5.68 -2.84
CA VAL A 113 -0.01 4.99 -1.63
C VAL A 113 -1.09 4.70 -0.59
N THR A 114 -2.24 5.37 -0.65
CA THR A 114 -3.22 5.29 0.44
C THR A 114 -4.48 4.59 -0.02
N PHE A 115 -4.89 3.62 0.78
CA PHE A 115 -6.11 2.90 0.53
C PHE A 115 -7.31 3.61 1.15
N GLU A 116 -8.22 4.07 0.30
CA GLU A 116 -9.56 4.47 0.72
C GLU A 116 -10.59 3.69 -0.09
N GLU A 117 -11.66 3.27 0.56
CA GLU A 117 -12.73 2.49 -0.07
C GLU A 117 -13.52 3.39 -1.04
N GLN A 118 -13.34 3.19 -2.35
CA GLN A 118 -13.97 4.01 -3.39
C GLN A 118 -15.06 3.24 -4.17
N VAL A 119 -16.16 3.93 -4.50
CA VAL A 119 -17.35 3.35 -5.15
C VAL A 119 -17.24 3.34 -6.69
N ILE A 120 -16.08 3.67 -7.25
CA ILE A 120 -15.86 3.93 -8.68
C ILE A 120 -15.47 2.69 -9.52
N GLN A 121 -15.80 1.48 -9.06
CA GLN A 121 -15.35 0.24 -9.71
C GLN A 121 -15.85 0.11 -11.16
N GLN A 122 -17.14 0.34 -11.40
CA GLN A 122 -17.73 0.18 -12.73
C GLN A 122 -17.23 1.22 -13.74
N PRO A 123 -17.20 2.54 -13.44
CA PRO A 123 -16.67 3.53 -14.37
C PRO A 123 -15.21 3.26 -14.81
N ALA A 124 -14.37 2.75 -13.91
CA ALA A 124 -12.98 2.43 -14.24
C ALA A 124 -12.86 1.26 -15.23
N LYS A 125 -13.69 0.23 -15.04
CA LYS A 125 -13.76 -0.94 -15.91
C LYS A 125 -14.32 -0.57 -17.30
N GLU A 126 -15.37 0.23 -17.35
CA GLU A 126 -15.95 0.75 -18.60
C GLU A 126 -14.95 1.63 -19.39
N ALA A 127 -14.14 2.42 -18.69
CA ALA A 127 -13.10 3.23 -19.29
C ALA A 127 -11.87 2.44 -19.76
N GLY A 128 -11.76 1.16 -19.39
CA GLY A 128 -10.61 0.31 -19.73
C GLY A 128 -9.34 0.67 -18.98
N ILE A 129 -9.44 1.24 -17.77
CA ILE A 129 -8.28 1.68 -17.00
C ILE A 129 -8.13 0.96 -15.67
N TYR A 130 -6.90 0.64 -15.31
CA TYR A 130 -6.54 0.20 -13.97
C TYR A 130 -6.38 1.37 -12.99
N ILE A 131 -7.01 1.22 -11.83
CA ILE A 131 -6.84 2.06 -10.65
C ILE A 131 -6.37 1.14 -9.54
N VAL A 132 -5.10 1.24 -9.16
CA VAL A 132 -4.50 0.41 -8.12
C VAL A 132 -3.98 1.29 -6.99
N SER A 133 -4.78 1.41 -5.94
CA SER A 133 -4.40 2.13 -4.73
C SER A 133 -3.55 1.26 -3.80
N ALA A 134 -2.96 1.87 -2.77
CA ALA A 134 -2.17 1.17 -1.75
C ALA A 134 -0.83 0.60 -2.25
N CYS A 135 -0.22 1.24 -3.25
CA CYS A 135 1.05 0.84 -3.86
C CYS A 135 2.28 1.34 -3.06
N GLY A 136 2.18 1.43 -1.74
CA GLY A 136 3.26 1.91 -0.85
C GLY A 136 3.68 0.90 0.20
N LEU A 137 4.58 1.31 1.11
CA LEU A 137 5.05 0.49 2.24
C LEU A 137 3.90 -0.07 3.08
N ASP A 138 2.81 0.69 3.23
CA ASP A 138 1.73 0.30 4.11
C ASP A 138 1.13 -1.05 3.65
N CYS A 139 0.82 -1.22 2.36
CA CYS A 139 0.12 -2.42 1.89
C CYS A 139 0.93 -3.35 0.98
N ILE A 140 1.88 -2.88 0.17
CA ILE A 140 2.64 -3.76 -0.76
C ILE A 140 3.32 -4.93 -0.06
N PRO A 141 4.02 -4.74 1.08
CA PRO A 141 4.57 -5.84 1.86
C PRO A 141 3.56 -6.93 2.19
N SER A 142 2.43 -6.54 2.76
CA SER A 142 1.39 -7.44 3.23
C SER A 142 0.66 -8.11 2.08
N GLU A 143 0.33 -7.37 1.03
CA GLU A 143 -0.35 -7.86 -0.17
C GLU A 143 0.50 -8.89 -0.91
N LEU A 144 1.69 -8.47 -1.36
CA LEU A 144 2.54 -9.32 -2.17
C LEU A 144 3.23 -10.41 -1.34
N GLY A 145 3.43 -10.19 -0.03
CA GLY A 145 3.94 -11.23 0.86
C GLY A 145 2.93 -12.35 1.08
N VAL A 146 1.63 -12.05 1.16
CA VAL A 146 0.57 -13.08 1.17
C VAL A 146 0.54 -13.82 -0.16
N ILE A 147 0.57 -13.11 -1.30
CA ILE A 147 0.62 -13.76 -2.63
C ILE A 147 1.86 -14.65 -2.76
N PHE A 148 3.04 -14.15 -2.40
CA PHE A 148 4.29 -14.91 -2.41
C PHE A 148 4.17 -16.16 -1.54
N THR A 149 3.60 -16.03 -0.34
CA THR A 149 3.38 -17.18 0.55
C THR A 149 2.42 -18.19 -0.07
N GLN A 150 1.32 -17.75 -0.71
CA GLN A 150 0.40 -18.64 -1.42
C GLN A 150 1.09 -19.38 -2.57
N GLN A 151 1.93 -18.69 -3.35
CA GLN A 151 2.71 -19.29 -4.43
C GLN A 151 3.71 -20.34 -3.92
N LYS A 152 4.31 -20.12 -2.74
CA LYS A 152 5.27 -21.03 -2.11
C LYS A 152 4.63 -22.09 -1.21
N PHE A 153 3.31 -22.05 -1.01
CA PHE A 153 2.64 -22.96 -0.08
C PHE A 153 2.56 -24.39 -0.62
N GLU A 154 2.48 -24.58 -1.95
CA GLU A 154 2.42 -25.89 -2.60
C GLU A 154 1.39 -26.82 -1.94
N GLY A 155 0.13 -26.39 -1.97
CA GLY A 155 -0.99 -27.04 -1.29
C GLY A 155 -2.18 -26.09 -1.18
N GLU A 156 -3.06 -26.33 -0.21
CA GLU A 156 -4.18 -25.43 0.08
C GLU A 156 -3.96 -24.65 1.38
N MET A 157 -3.63 -23.37 1.25
CA MET A 157 -3.46 -22.47 2.38
C MET A 157 -4.81 -22.11 3.00
N ASN A 158 -4.97 -22.30 4.32
CA ASN A 158 -6.20 -22.00 5.04
C ASN A 158 -6.15 -20.67 5.79
N ALA A 159 -5.01 -20.39 6.43
CA ALA A 159 -4.85 -19.27 7.34
C ALA A 159 -3.43 -18.73 7.31
N ILE A 160 -3.30 -17.43 7.56
CA ILE A 160 -2.02 -16.73 7.62
C ILE A 160 -2.04 -15.70 8.76
N GLU A 161 -1.08 -15.83 9.67
CA GLU A 161 -0.77 -14.82 10.68
C GLU A 161 0.39 -13.97 10.17
N ILE A 162 0.22 -12.64 10.18
CA ILE A 162 1.18 -11.68 9.64
C ILE A 162 1.78 -10.88 10.80
N TYR A 163 3.09 -10.90 10.93
CA TYR A 163 3.85 -10.23 11.99
C TYR A 163 4.71 -9.12 11.42
N MET A 164 4.36 -7.87 11.70
CA MET A 164 5.12 -6.70 11.28
C MET A 164 6.01 -6.19 12.41
N SER A 165 7.30 -6.06 12.13
CA SER A 165 8.28 -5.42 13.01
C SER A 165 8.87 -4.20 12.33
N MET A 166 9.11 -3.14 13.11
CA MET A 166 9.69 -1.88 12.65
C MET A 166 10.78 -1.44 13.62
N TRP A 167 11.92 -0.96 13.10
CA TRP A 167 13.04 -0.51 13.92
C TRP A 167 13.82 0.63 13.26
N LEU A 168 14.53 1.40 14.10
CA LEU A 168 15.52 2.39 13.66
C LEU A 168 16.85 1.71 13.36
N SER A 169 17.68 2.32 12.52
CA SER A 169 19.09 1.92 12.39
C SER A 169 19.76 1.88 13.77
N PRO A 170 20.64 0.90 14.07
CA PRO A 170 21.36 0.84 15.34
C PRO A 170 22.18 2.11 15.66
N THR A 171 22.59 2.85 14.63
CA THR A 171 23.35 4.10 14.74
C THR A 171 22.49 5.34 14.97
N GLU A 172 21.18 5.24 14.79
CA GLU A 172 20.27 6.38 14.89
C GLU A 172 19.83 6.61 16.33
N LYS A 173 19.82 7.87 16.73
CA LYS A 173 19.15 8.28 17.97
C LYS A 173 17.64 8.24 17.80
N ILE A 174 16.92 8.00 18.90
CA ILE A 174 15.47 8.10 18.93
C ILE A 174 15.04 9.47 18.39
N GLY A 175 14.11 9.47 17.45
CA GLY A 175 13.62 10.66 16.77
C GLY A 175 12.37 10.36 15.95
N PRO A 176 11.84 11.37 15.23
CA PRO A 176 10.62 11.20 14.46
C PRO A 176 10.85 10.26 13.28
N ILE A 177 9.92 9.33 13.07
CA ILE A 177 9.99 8.31 12.01
C ILE A 177 8.92 8.49 10.93
N CYS A 178 7.87 9.25 11.24
CA CYS A 178 6.73 9.44 10.36
C CYS A 178 6.49 10.93 10.06
N ASN A 179 6.11 11.22 8.82
CA ASN A 179 5.86 12.59 8.37
C ASN A 179 4.44 13.07 8.77
N TYR A 180 4.22 14.38 8.70
CA TYR A 180 2.93 15.00 9.02
C TYR A 180 1.73 14.50 8.20
N GLY A 181 1.90 14.23 6.91
CA GLY A 181 0.84 13.68 6.05
C GLY A 181 0.35 12.30 6.51
N THR A 182 1.24 11.46 7.04
CA THR A 182 0.88 10.18 7.67
C THR A 182 0.03 10.43 8.91
N TRP A 183 0.44 11.37 9.76
CA TRP A 183 -0.33 11.76 10.95
C TRP A 183 -1.72 12.29 10.61
N GLN A 184 -1.80 13.18 9.63
CA GLN A 184 -3.07 13.73 9.15
C GLN A 184 -4.01 12.62 8.67
N THR A 185 -3.48 11.63 7.95
CA THR A 185 -4.23 10.46 7.49
C THR A 185 -4.77 9.64 8.67
N PHE A 186 -3.97 9.37 9.69
CA PHE A 186 -4.43 8.67 10.90
C PHE A 186 -5.54 9.42 11.63
N VAL A 187 -5.39 10.73 11.84
CA VAL A 187 -6.39 11.56 12.52
C VAL A 187 -7.73 11.52 11.78
N HIS A 188 -7.72 11.67 10.46
CA HIS A 188 -8.95 11.64 9.67
C HIS A 188 -9.56 10.23 9.57
N ASN A 189 -8.75 9.18 9.42
CA ASN A 189 -9.26 7.81 9.39
C ASN A 189 -9.95 7.41 10.69
N LEU A 190 -9.38 7.78 11.85
CA LEU A 190 -10.02 7.56 13.15
C LEU A 190 -11.33 8.33 13.29
N ALA A 191 -11.36 9.58 12.83
CA ALA A 191 -12.56 10.42 12.88
C ALA A 191 -13.75 9.84 12.08
N HIS A 192 -13.46 9.08 11.03
CA HIS A 192 -14.46 8.52 10.10
C HIS A 192 -14.60 6.99 10.21
N ILE A 193 -14.00 6.35 11.22
CA ILE A 193 -13.97 4.88 11.35
C ILE A 193 -15.38 4.26 11.42
N LYS A 194 -16.37 5.01 11.94
CA LYS A 194 -17.77 4.58 12.07
C LYS A 194 -18.50 4.46 10.72
N GLU A 195 -17.97 5.05 9.65
CA GLU A 195 -18.56 4.99 8.32
C GLU A 195 -18.21 3.68 7.58
N LEU A 196 -17.10 3.03 7.97
CA LEU A 196 -16.56 1.85 7.29
C LEU A 196 -17.55 0.67 7.22
N PRO A 197 -18.31 0.30 8.28
CA PRO A 197 -19.25 -0.82 8.18
C PRO A 197 -20.33 -0.63 7.12
N ALA A 198 -20.88 0.58 6.99
CA ALA A 198 -21.91 0.90 6.00
C ALA A 198 -21.33 0.87 4.58
N LEU A 199 -20.13 1.44 4.38
CA LEU A 199 -19.43 1.44 3.10
C LEU A 199 -19.08 0.03 2.64
N ARG A 200 -18.55 -0.80 3.55
CA ARG A 200 -18.25 -2.22 3.27
C ARG A 200 -19.48 -3.02 2.92
N LYS A 201 -20.61 -2.80 3.60
CA LYS A 201 -21.88 -3.45 3.27
C LYS A 201 -22.36 -3.08 1.86
N LYS A 202 -22.15 -1.84 1.43
CA LYS A 202 -22.49 -1.38 0.07
C LYS A 202 -21.57 -1.97 -0.99
N LEU A 203 -20.26 -2.00 -0.74
CA LEU A 203 -19.27 -2.54 -1.68
C LEU A 203 -19.32 -4.06 -1.78
N TYR A 204 -19.71 -4.73 -0.70
CA TYR A 204 -19.65 -6.19 -0.58
C TYR A 204 -20.95 -6.77 0.01
N PRO A 205 -22.06 -6.73 -0.75
CA PRO A 205 -23.36 -7.18 -0.26
C PRO A 205 -23.42 -8.70 -0.02
N ILE A 206 -22.69 -9.48 -0.81
CA ILE A 206 -22.66 -10.96 -0.72
C ILE A 206 -21.53 -11.37 0.21
N LYS A 207 -21.82 -12.05 1.32
CA LYS A 207 -20.78 -12.57 2.24
C LYS A 207 -20.05 -13.76 1.61
N LEU A 208 -18.75 -13.87 1.87
CA LEU A 208 -17.99 -15.08 1.55
C LEU A 208 -18.52 -16.27 2.38
N PRO A 209 -18.39 -17.51 1.87
CA PRO A 209 -18.66 -18.71 2.65
C PRO A 209 -17.84 -18.77 3.92
N GLU A 210 -18.29 -19.62 4.85
CA GLU A 210 -17.51 -19.90 6.04
C GLU A 210 -16.42 -20.95 5.77
N PHE A 211 -15.17 -20.56 6.01
CA PHE A 211 -14.02 -21.46 5.91
C PHE A 211 -13.66 -22.02 7.29
N VAL A 212 -13.34 -23.32 7.33
CA VAL A 212 -12.93 -24.07 8.53
C VAL A 212 -11.62 -24.82 8.27
N PRO A 213 -10.73 -24.97 9.27
CA PRO A 213 -10.85 -24.47 10.64
C PRO A 213 -10.67 -22.95 10.72
N LYS A 214 -11.31 -22.32 11.71
CA LYS A 214 -11.24 -20.85 11.90
C LYS A 214 -9.86 -20.42 12.42
N LEU A 215 -9.31 -19.36 11.83
CA LEU A 215 -8.15 -18.67 12.39
C LEU A 215 -8.57 -17.94 13.67
N LYS A 216 -7.97 -18.30 14.80
CA LYS A 216 -8.23 -17.63 16.09
C LYS A 216 -7.28 -16.45 16.26
N SER A 217 -7.84 -15.26 16.49
CA SER A 217 -7.03 -14.11 16.88
C SER A 217 -6.52 -14.27 18.30
N ARG A 218 -5.21 -14.30 18.47
CA ARG A 218 -4.52 -14.13 19.76
C ARG A 218 -4.45 -12.65 20.14
N LEU A 219 -4.53 -12.34 21.44
CA LEU A 219 -4.30 -10.99 21.96
C LEU A 219 -2.78 -10.75 22.08
N LEU A 220 -2.31 -10.42 23.27
CA LEU A 220 -0.90 -10.27 23.55
C LEU A 220 -0.22 -11.64 23.65
N HIS A 221 0.80 -11.89 22.83
CA HIS A 221 1.53 -13.16 22.82
C HIS A 221 2.95 -13.02 22.28
N ARG A 222 3.75 -14.09 22.43
CA ARG A 222 5.00 -14.29 21.70
C ARG A 222 4.79 -15.34 20.61
N SER A 223 5.52 -15.22 19.51
CA SER A 223 5.49 -16.17 18.40
C SER A 223 6.86 -16.81 18.23
N ASP A 224 6.89 -18.04 17.72
CA ASP A 224 8.13 -18.74 17.34
C ASP A 224 8.78 -18.14 16.09
N VAL A 225 8.02 -17.38 15.29
CA VAL A 225 8.47 -16.78 14.03
C VAL A 225 8.80 -15.29 14.10
N SER A 226 8.54 -14.64 15.24
CA SER A 226 8.73 -13.20 15.44
C SER A 226 9.32 -12.91 16.82
N GLU A 227 10.42 -12.15 16.88
CA GLU A 227 11.05 -11.78 18.14
C GLU A 227 10.33 -10.60 18.80
N GLY A 228 9.87 -10.81 20.04
CA GLY A 228 9.21 -9.78 20.83
C GLY A 228 7.76 -10.12 21.18
N TRP A 229 7.00 -9.08 21.48
CA TRP A 229 5.60 -9.15 21.89
C TRP A 229 4.68 -8.70 20.77
N SER A 230 3.71 -9.54 20.42
CA SER A 230 2.78 -9.33 19.33
C SER A 230 1.37 -9.06 19.86
N LEU A 231 0.69 -8.08 19.27
CA LEU A 231 -0.71 -7.75 19.55
C LEU A 231 -1.47 -7.45 18.26
N PRO A 232 -2.80 -7.71 18.21
CA PRO A 232 -3.62 -7.35 17.07
C PRO A 232 -3.45 -5.87 16.73
N PHE A 233 -3.07 -5.59 15.49
CA PHE A 233 -2.97 -4.23 15.00
C PHE A 233 -4.13 -3.95 14.05
N PRO A 234 -4.97 -2.92 14.31
CA PRO A 234 -6.08 -2.56 13.43
C PRO A 234 -5.53 -1.86 12.17
N SER A 235 -4.82 -2.61 11.33
CA SER A 235 -4.23 -2.11 10.09
C SER A 235 -5.24 -2.03 8.96
N ILE A 236 -5.07 -1.03 8.10
CA ILE A 236 -5.72 -0.95 6.80
C ILE A 236 -5.31 -2.15 5.93
N ASP A 237 -4.08 -2.64 6.07
CA ASP A 237 -3.51 -3.72 5.27
C ASP A 237 -4.34 -4.99 5.36
N ARG A 238 -4.83 -5.35 6.56
CA ARG A 238 -5.71 -6.50 6.74
C ARG A 238 -6.97 -6.37 5.88
N SER A 239 -7.53 -5.16 5.78
CA SER A 239 -8.70 -4.89 4.95
C SER A 239 -8.40 -5.02 3.46
N VAL A 240 -7.19 -4.62 3.03
CA VAL A 240 -6.75 -4.76 1.63
C VAL A 240 -6.52 -6.24 1.29
N VAL A 241 -5.85 -6.99 2.17
CA VAL A 241 -5.56 -8.42 1.93
C VAL A 241 -6.85 -9.21 1.87
N LEU A 242 -7.81 -8.95 2.75
CA LEU A 242 -9.11 -9.61 2.69
C LEU A 242 -9.88 -9.31 1.39
N ARG A 243 -9.71 -8.12 0.80
CA ARG A 243 -10.27 -7.81 -0.53
C ARG A 243 -9.56 -8.59 -1.63
N THR A 244 -8.24 -8.72 -1.56
CA THR A 244 -7.48 -9.58 -2.47
C THR A 244 -7.95 -11.02 -2.37
N GLN A 245 -8.10 -11.58 -1.17
CA GLN A 245 -8.57 -12.94 -0.96
C GLN A 245 -10.02 -13.14 -1.48
N ARG A 246 -10.91 -12.16 -1.27
CA ARG A 246 -12.23 -12.18 -1.92
C ARG A 246 -12.11 -12.22 -3.44
N PHE A 247 -11.29 -11.34 -4.01
CA PHE A 247 -11.13 -11.25 -5.46
C PHE A 247 -10.62 -12.57 -6.06
N LEU A 248 -9.61 -13.18 -5.45
CA LEU A 248 -9.07 -14.47 -5.88
C LEU A 248 -10.14 -15.58 -5.82
N TYR A 249 -10.98 -15.58 -4.79
CA TYR A 249 -12.11 -16.52 -4.71
C TYR A 249 -13.18 -16.28 -5.76
N GLU A 250 -13.62 -15.04 -5.94
CA GLU A 250 -14.68 -14.72 -6.89
C GLU A 250 -14.24 -14.98 -8.33
N LYS A 251 -13.00 -14.58 -8.67
CA LYS A 251 -12.44 -14.63 -10.02
C LYS A 251 -11.83 -15.99 -10.37
N TYR A 252 -10.99 -16.55 -9.51
CA TYR A 252 -10.18 -17.73 -9.79
C TYR A 252 -10.64 -18.98 -9.04
N LYS A 253 -11.68 -18.88 -8.20
CA LYS A 253 -12.18 -19.99 -7.37
C LYS A 253 -11.09 -20.55 -6.45
N GLU A 254 -10.18 -19.69 -6.02
CA GLU A 254 -9.16 -20.03 -5.02
C GLU A 254 -9.77 -19.90 -3.62
N ARG A 255 -9.42 -20.83 -2.72
CA ARG A 255 -9.83 -20.74 -1.32
C ARG A 255 -9.22 -19.48 -0.68
N PRO A 256 -10.03 -18.57 -0.10
CA PRO A 256 -9.53 -17.42 0.65
C PRO A 256 -8.71 -17.85 1.86
N ALA A 257 -7.53 -17.28 2.00
CA ALA A 257 -6.81 -17.31 3.25
C ALA A 257 -7.54 -16.50 4.32
N GLN A 258 -7.68 -17.07 5.51
CA GLN A 258 -8.04 -16.30 6.69
C GLN A 258 -6.82 -15.51 7.17
N VAL A 259 -6.98 -14.22 7.42
CA VAL A 259 -5.87 -13.31 7.70
C VAL A 259 -5.99 -12.71 9.10
N GLN A 260 -4.91 -12.80 9.87
CA GLN A 260 -4.75 -12.07 11.12
C GLN A 260 -3.45 -11.28 11.11
N PHE A 261 -3.53 -10.02 11.53
CA PHE A 261 -2.40 -9.09 11.49
C PHE A 261 -1.97 -8.70 12.89
N TYR A 262 -0.66 -8.70 13.10
CA TYR A 262 0.00 -8.40 14.36
C TYR A 262 1.10 -7.37 14.13
N VAL A 263 1.19 -6.39 15.03
CA VAL A 263 2.42 -5.61 15.20
C VAL A 263 3.25 -6.27 16.29
N THR A 264 4.55 -6.39 16.07
CA THR A 264 5.50 -7.00 17.00
C THR A 264 6.46 -5.93 17.50
N LEU A 265 6.47 -5.74 18.81
CA LEU A 265 7.29 -4.76 19.52
C LEU A 265 8.31 -5.48 20.39
N LYS A 266 9.54 -4.96 20.46
CA LYS A 266 10.64 -5.65 21.12
C LYS A 266 10.41 -5.70 22.63
N TYR A 267 9.91 -4.61 23.19
CA TYR A 267 9.72 -4.48 24.63
C TYR A 267 8.25 -4.32 24.99
N PHE A 268 7.84 -4.94 26.10
CA PHE A 268 6.46 -4.88 26.58
C PHE A 268 6.00 -3.45 26.86
N PHE A 269 6.88 -2.56 27.35
CA PHE A 269 6.50 -1.18 27.65
C PHE A 269 6.13 -0.37 26.40
N GLU A 270 6.65 -0.72 25.21
CA GLU A 270 6.29 -0.07 23.95
C GLU A 270 4.81 -0.28 23.62
N ILE A 271 4.25 -1.42 24.03
CA ILE A 271 2.82 -1.74 23.88
C ILE A 271 1.98 -0.79 24.74
N LEU A 272 2.42 -0.53 25.97
CA LEU A 272 1.72 0.39 26.87
C LEU A 272 1.72 1.81 26.28
N ILE A 273 2.86 2.27 25.76
CA ILE A 273 2.97 3.58 25.10
C ILE A 273 2.06 3.64 23.87
N LEU A 274 2.08 2.62 23.01
CA LEU A 274 1.23 2.56 21.82
C LEU A 274 -0.26 2.57 22.18
N ALA A 275 -0.66 1.84 23.22
CA ALA A 275 -2.04 1.82 23.70
C ALA A 275 -2.49 3.18 24.24
N ILE A 276 -1.62 3.87 25.00
CA ILE A 276 -1.88 5.22 25.52
C ILE A 276 -2.05 6.20 24.36
N ILE A 277 -1.11 6.24 23.42
CA ILE A 277 -1.18 7.11 22.23
C ILE A 277 -2.46 6.82 21.44
N GLY A 278 -2.75 5.55 21.15
CA GLY A 278 -3.93 5.14 20.40
C GLY A 278 -5.24 5.55 21.07
N MET A 279 -5.34 5.40 22.40
CA MET A 279 -6.50 5.82 23.17
C MET A 279 -6.71 7.34 23.13
N PHE A 280 -5.65 8.12 23.39
CA PHE A 280 -5.72 9.59 23.33
C PHE A 280 -6.08 10.09 21.93
N MET A 281 -5.47 9.51 20.89
CA MET A 281 -5.79 9.84 19.50
C MET A 281 -7.26 9.54 19.18
N PHE A 282 -7.76 8.37 19.58
CA PHE A 282 -9.15 7.99 19.32
C PHE A 282 -10.12 9.00 19.95
N VAL A 283 -9.95 9.31 21.25
CA VAL A 283 -10.82 10.25 21.97
C VAL A 283 -10.78 11.64 21.33
N LEU A 284 -9.59 12.18 21.06
CA LEU A 284 -9.44 13.52 20.49
C LEU A 284 -9.95 13.59 19.04
N SER A 285 -9.81 12.53 18.25
CA SER A 285 -10.28 12.49 16.86
C SER A 285 -11.80 12.60 16.71
N CYS A 286 -12.55 12.24 17.77
CA CYS A 286 -14.02 12.27 17.76
C CYS A 286 -14.61 13.68 17.65
N THR A 287 -13.89 14.72 18.07
CA THR A 287 -14.38 16.11 18.07
C THR A 287 -13.60 17.00 17.10
N ALA A 288 -14.24 18.04 16.55
CA ALA A 288 -13.56 18.98 15.66
C ALA A 288 -12.42 19.72 16.37
N CYS A 289 -12.63 20.12 17.63
CA CYS A 289 -11.61 20.77 18.46
C CYS A 289 -10.42 19.84 18.72
N GLY A 290 -10.68 18.59 19.14
CA GLY A 290 -9.63 17.60 19.38
C GLY A 290 -8.84 17.26 18.12
N ARG A 291 -9.51 17.12 16.96
CA ARG A 291 -8.81 16.96 15.66
C ARG A 291 -7.90 18.14 15.35
N ASN A 292 -8.38 19.37 15.54
CA ASN A 292 -7.57 20.56 15.30
C ASN A 292 -6.33 20.57 16.22
N LEU A 293 -6.50 20.16 17.48
CA LEU A 293 -5.40 20.05 18.43
C LEU A 293 -4.35 19.00 18.00
N LEU A 294 -4.81 17.80 17.61
CA LEU A 294 -3.95 16.75 17.07
C LEU A 294 -3.17 17.23 15.84
N LEU A 295 -3.84 17.92 14.91
CA LEU A 295 -3.24 18.41 13.67
C LEU A 295 -2.31 19.60 13.88
N LYS A 296 -2.53 20.43 14.91
CA LYS A 296 -1.72 21.61 15.21
C LYS A 296 -0.43 21.25 15.98
N TYR A 297 -0.48 20.23 16.85
CA TYR A 297 0.65 19.83 17.69
C TYR A 297 1.04 18.34 17.49
N PRO A 298 1.36 17.91 16.27
CA PRO A 298 1.59 16.50 15.96
C PRO A 298 2.73 15.88 16.78
N THR A 299 3.83 16.61 16.98
CA THR A 299 4.99 16.13 17.74
C THR A 299 4.65 15.91 19.22
N LEU A 300 3.81 16.76 19.81
CA LEU A 300 3.35 16.61 21.20
C LEU A 300 2.47 15.36 21.33
N PHE A 301 1.43 15.24 20.49
CA PHE A 301 0.46 14.15 20.59
C PHE A 301 0.95 12.80 20.06
N SER A 302 2.10 12.78 19.39
CA SER A 302 2.78 11.56 18.97
C SER A 302 4.02 11.23 19.82
N PHE A 303 4.28 11.99 20.89
CA PHE A 303 5.48 11.82 21.72
C PHE A 303 6.80 11.81 20.91
N GLY A 304 6.89 12.68 19.90
CA GLY A 304 8.08 12.82 19.06
C GLY A 304 8.18 11.82 17.90
N ILE A 305 7.24 10.90 17.73
CA ILE A 305 7.21 9.95 16.59
C ILE A 305 6.94 10.67 15.26
N ILE A 306 6.17 11.77 15.29
CA ILE A 306 5.79 12.56 14.12
C ILE A 306 6.49 13.90 14.09
N SER A 307 7.00 14.27 12.90
CA SER A 307 7.52 15.62 12.62
C SER A 307 6.83 16.25 11.41
N SER A 308 6.58 17.56 11.52
CA SER A 308 6.20 18.40 10.39
C SER A 308 7.40 18.83 9.54
N ASN A 309 8.62 18.76 10.08
CA ASN A 309 9.85 18.94 9.33
C ASN A 309 10.32 17.56 8.80
N PRO A 310 10.24 17.31 7.48
CA PRO A 310 10.62 16.02 6.93
C PRO A 310 12.12 15.74 6.96
N GLU A 311 12.97 16.77 7.12
CA GLU A 311 14.43 16.62 7.21
C GLU A 311 14.87 15.97 8.53
N LEU A 312 14.01 16.01 9.55
CA LEU A 312 14.28 15.38 10.85
C LEU A 312 13.97 13.88 10.87
N LEU A 313 13.33 13.35 9.82
CA LEU A 313 12.83 11.98 9.82
C LEU A 313 13.96 10.98 9.80
N LYS A 314 13.86 10.00 10.68
CA LYS A 314 14.84 8.94 10.84
C LYS A 314 14.56 7.78 9.89
N PRO A 315 15.61 7.23 9.25
CA PRO A 315 15.45 6.06 8.40
C PRO A 315 14.94 4.89 9.24
N THR A 316 13.81 4.35 8.80
CA THR A 316 13.08 3.31 9.51
C THR A 316 13.00 2.07 8.64
N TYR A 317 13.37 0.94 9.22
CA TYR A 317 13.41 -0.37 8.59
C TYR A 317 12.27 -1.22 9.12
N PHE A 318 11.90 -2.23 8.37
CA PHE A 318 10.82 -3.12 8.75
C PHE A 318 11.04 -4.52 8.17
N SER A 319 10.34 -5.48 8.76
CA SER A 319 10.13 -6.78 8.17
C SER A 319 8.71 -7.23 8.44
N VAL A 320 8.19 -8.05 7.53
CA VAL A 320 6.89 -8.69 7.67
C VAL A 320 7.11 -10.20 7.54
N THR A 321 6.82 -10.93 8.60
CA THR A 321 6.91 -12.40 8.62
C THR A 321 5.51 -12.97 8.49
N PHE A 322 5.34 -13.92 7.59
CA PHE A 322 4.07 -14.56 7.26
C PHE A 322 4.12 -16.00 7.75
N ASN A 323 3.21 -16.35 8.65
CA ASN A 323 3.08 -17.69 9.21
C ASN A 323 1.80 -18.34 8.66
N ALA A 324 1.94 -19.10 7.58
CA ALA A 324 0.83 -19.76 6.91
C ALA A 324 0.64 -21.19 7.38
N SER A 325 -0.61 -21.62 7.43
CA SER A 325 -1.01 -23.00 7.74
C SER A 325 -2.15 -23.46 6.85
N GLY A 326 -2.18 -24.76 6.56
CA GLY A 326 -3.09 -25.36 5.59
C GLY A 326 -2.76 -26.83 5.36
N TRP A 327 -3.05 -27.32 4.16
CA TRP A 327 -2.87 -28.72 3.80
C TRP A 327 -1.90 -28.90 2.63
N THR A 328 -1.20 -30.03 2.63
CA THR A 328 -0.44 -30.53 1.47
C THR A 328 -1.36 -30.76 0.27
N GLU A 329 -2.55 -31.29 0.51
CA GLU A 329 -3.54 -31.57 -0.51
C GLU A 329 -4.32 -30.32 -0.90
N LYS A 330 -4.67 -30.23 -2.19
CA LYS A 330 -5.58 -29.22 -2.71
C LYS A 330 -6.89 -29.88 -3.13
N LEU A 331 -8.01 -29.35 -2.65
CA LEU A 331 -9.33 -29.86 -3.00
C LEU A 331 -9.81 -29.27 -4.33
N ALA A 332 -10.82 -29.93 -4.93
CA ALA A 332 -11.34 -29.53 -6.23
C ALA A 332 -12.11 -28.20 -6.16
N GLY A 333 -12.95 -28.03 -5.15
CA GLY A 333 -13.72 -26.82 -4.91
C GLY A 333 -13.16 -25.97 -3.75
N PRO A 334 -13.22 -24.63 -3.84
CA PRO A 334 -12.69 -23.74 -2.79
C PRO A 334 -13.46 -23.82 -1.46
N ILE A 335 -14.68 -24.36 -1.48
CA ILE A 335 -15.54 -24.54 -0.30
C ILE A 335 -15.52 -25.97 0.23
N ASP A 336 -14.81 -26.87 -0.46
CA ASP A 336 -14.67 -28.24 -0.01
C ASP A 336 -13.93 -28.25 1.34
N LYS A 337 -14.29 -29.24 2.17
CA LYS A 337 -13.80 -29.34 3.53
C LYS A 337 -12.80 -30.47 3.61
N HIS A 338 -11.59 -30.14 4.03
CA HIS A 338 -10.63 -31.13 4.52
C HIS A 338 -11.21 -31.85 5.73
N ARG A 339 -10.96 -33.15 5.82
CA ARG A 339 -11.39 -33.99 6.95
C ARG A 339 -10.41 -33.88 8.11
N ASP A 340 -9.13 -33.79 7.79
CA ASP A 340 -8.04 -33.77 8.75
C ASP A 340 -7.63 -32.33 9.13
N PRO A 341 -7.02 -32.12 10.31
CA PRO A 341 -6.44 -30.83 10.67
C PRO A 341 -5.34 -30.39 9.69
N PRO A 342 -5.06 -29.08 9.57
CA PRO A 342 -3.94 -28.57 8.78
C PRO A 342 -2.61 -29.27 9.12
N ASN A 343 -1.98 -29.88 8.11
CA ASN A 343 -0.74 -30.64 8.22
C ASN A 343 0.49 -29.91 7.63
N LYS A 344 0.31 -28.75 6.98
CA LYS A 344 1.40 -27.97 6.37
C LYS A 344 1.53 -26.59 7.00
N LYS A 345 2.76 -26.18 7.27
CA LYS A 345 3.12 -24.83 7.74
C LYS A 345 4.21 -24.26 6.84
N VAL A 346 4.03 -23.03 6.36
CA VAL A 346 5.04 -22.31 5.58
C VAL A 346 5.26 -20.96 6.21
N VAL A 347 6.51 -20.64 6.51
CA VAL A 347 6.93 -19.34 7.02
C VAL A 347 7.71 -18.63 5.94
N THR A 348 7.24 -17.46 5.52
CA THR A 348 7.98 -16.59 4.62
C THR A 348 8.26 -15.25 5.30
N ARG A 349 9.20 -14.49 4.75
CA ARG A 349 9.52 -13.16 5.23
C ARG A 349 9.72 -12.22 4.05
N MET A 350 9.20 -11.02 4.20
CA MET A 350 9.56 -9.89 3.37
C MET A 350 10.31 -8.85 4.20
N SER A 351 11.42 -8.35 3.67
CA SER A 351 12.22 -7.33 4.32
C SER A 351 12.83 -6.37 3.30
N SER A 352 13.29 -5.21 3.77
CA SER A 352 13.93 -4.20 2.93
C SER A 352 15.16 -3.65 3.61
N ASP A 353 16.27 -3.59 2.87
CA ASP A 353 17.49 -2.91 3.31
C ASP A 353 17.39 -1.39 3.10
N SER A 354 16.28 -0.92 2.52
CA SER A 354 15.99 0.50 2.30
C SER A 354 14.93 1.02 3.28
N PRO A 355 15.05 2.29 3.72
CA PRO A 355 14.06 2.92 4.61
C PRO A 355 12.66 2.97 4.00
N GLY A 356 11.64 3.09 4.84
CA GLY A 356 10.23 2.98 4.43
C GLY A 356 9.76 3.89 3.28
N TYR A 357 10.20 5.15 3.22
CA TYR A 357 9.83 6.05 2.11
C TYR A 357 10.53 5.69 0.80
N GLU A 358 11.75 5.16 0.89
CA GLU A 358 12.49 4.68 -0.27
C GLU A 358 11.74 3.50 -0.90
N LEU A 359 11.37 2.51 -0.09
CA LEU A 359 10.56 1.38 -0.55
C LEU A 359 9.22 1.83 -1.11
N THR A 360 8.53 2.74 -0.42
CA THR A 360 7.25 3.29 -0.89
C THR A 360 7.39 3.86 -2.30
N SER A 361 8.43 4.65 -2.54
CA SER A 361 8.65 5.27 -3.84
C SER A 361 8.94 4.25 -4.94
N ILE A 362 9.83 3.28 -4.68
CA ILE A 362 10.16 2.19 -5.61
C ILE A 362 8.91 1.37 -5.92
N ALA A 363 8.14 0.99 -4.91
CA ALA A 363 6.92 0.21 -5.07
C ALA A 363 5.86 0.93 -5.93
N MET A 364 5.67 2.24 -5.74
CA MET A 364 4.75 3.02 -6.57
C MET A 364 5.19 3.03 -8.05
N ILE A 365 6.47 3.31 -8.31
CA ILE A 365 7.00 3.41 -9.67
C ILE A 365 6.91 2.04 -10.36
N LEU A 366 7.32 0.97 -9.68
CA LEU A 366 7.26 -0.39 -10.23
C LEU A 366 5.83 -0.89 -10.43
N SER A 367 4.89 -0.48 -9.57
CA SER A 367 3.46 -0.76 -9.78
C SER A 367 2.98 -0.09 -11.07
N ALA A 368 3.34 1.18 -11.29
CA ALA A 368 2.99 1.90 -12.50
C ALA A 368 3.64 1.32 -13.77
N VAL A 369 4.92 0.96 -13.71
CA VAL A 369 5.64 0.26 -14.79
C VAL A 369 4.97 -1.06 -15.12
N THR A 370 4.58 -1.81 -14.10
CA THR A 370 3.93 -3.13 -14.26
C THR A 370 2.55 -3.00 -14.90
N ILE A 371 1.77 -1.98 -14.52
CA ILE A 371 0.50 -1.69 -15.20
C ILE A 371 0.72 -1.43 -16.69
N LEU A 372 1.75 -0.67 -17.07
CA LEU A 372 1.96 -0.34 -18.48
C LEU A 372 2.55 -1.48 -19.31
N ASN A 373 3.42 -2.30 -18.73
CA ASN A 373 4.20 -3.29 -19.46
C ASN A 373 3.61 -4.70 -19.41
N GLU A 374 2.72 -5.00 -18.47
CA GLU A 374 2.20 -6.36 -18.23
C GLU A 374 0.66 -6.37 -18.12
N THR A 375 -0.02 -5.51 -18.89
CA THR A 375 -1.50 -5.45 -18.91
C THR A 375 -2.16 -6.80 -19.21
N ASP A 376 -1.50 -7.68 -19.96
CA ASP A 376 -1.93 -9.04 -20.30
C ASP A 376 -1.96 -10.00 -19.10
N LYS A 377 -1.21 -9.67 -18.04
CA LYS A 377 -1.15 -10.47 -16.80
C LYS A 377 -1.99 -9.89 -15.66
N ILE A 378 -2.50 -8.67 -15.82
CA ILE A 378 -3.41 -8.04 -14.87
C ILE A 378 -4.83 -8.48 -15.22
N PRO A 379 -5.64 -8.92 -14.23
CA PRO A 379 -6.98 -9.40 -14.53
C PRO A 379 -7.94 -8.30 -14.98
N ASP A 380 -8.97 -8.75 -15.70
CA ASP A 380 -9.98 -7.89 -16.33
C ASP A 380 -9.37 -6.97 -17.39
N ASN A 381 -10.14 -6.00 -17.87
CA ASN A 381 -9.67 -4.98 -18.81
C ASN A 381 -9.87 -3.61 -18.16
N GLY A 382 -9.18 -3.38 -17.04
CA GLY A 382 -9.41 -2.25 -16.15
C GLY A 382 -10.32 -2.56 -14.94
N GLY A 383 -10.44 -1.58 -14.06
CA GLY A 383 -11.17 -1.66 -12.79
C GLY A 383 -10.36 -1.12 -11.61
N VAL A 384 -10.98 -1.16 -10.41
CA VAL A 384 -10.29 -0.83 -9.15
C VAL A 384 -9.82 -2.12 -8.48
N LEU A 385 -8.51 -2.32 -8.47
CA LEU A 385 -7.88 -3.54 -7.94
C LEU A 385 -7.00 -3.20 -6.73
N THR A 386 -6.88 -4.16 -5.81
CA THR A 386 -5.84 -4.12 -4.78
C THR A 386 -4.50 -4.56 -5.37
N PRO A 387 -3.36 -4.23 -4.75
CA PRO A 387 -2.06 -4.63 -5.29
C PRO A 387 -1.91 -6.14 -5.46
N GLY A 388 -2.37 -6.96 -4.51
CA GLY A 388 -2.31 -8.42 -4.63
C GLY A 388 -3.21 -8.97 -5.75
N ALA A 389 -4.39 -8.38 -5.96
CA ALA A 389 -5.28 -8.75 -7.07
C ALA A 389 -4.72 -8.34 -8.44
N ALA A 390 -4.15 -7.13 -8.54
CA ALA A 390 -3.58 -6.61 -9.78
C ALA A 390 -2.28 -7.31 -10.17
N PHE A 391 -1.38 -7.52 -9.21
CA PHE A 391 0.00 -7.88 -9.48
C PHE A 391 0.37 -9.31 -9.10
N GLY A 392 -0.56 -10.09 -8.53
CA GLY A 392 -0.23 -11.43 -8.04
C GLY A 392 0.18 -12.44 -9.12
N LYS A 393 -0.03 -12.12 -10.40
CA LYS A 393 0.39 -12.91 -11.57
C LYS A 393 1.37 -12.16 -12.49
N THR A 394 1.87 -10.99 -12.07
CA THR A 394 2.83 -10.16 -12.84
C THR A 394 4.24 -10.34 -12.30
N SER A 395 5.23 -9.72 -12.95
CA SER A 395 6.62 -9.76 -12.49
C SER A 395 6.95 -8.76 -11.37
N LEU A 396 5.96 -8.23 -10.64
CA LEU A 396 6.19 -7.15 -9.67
C LEU A 396 7.06 -7.63 -8.50
N ILE A 397 6.87 -8.85 -8.00
CA ILE A 397 7.69 -9.41 -6.91
C ILE A 397 9.15 -9.49 -7.36
N GLU A 398 9.42 -10.03 -8.55
CA GLU A 398 10.77 -10.14 -9.12
C GLU A 398 11.40 -8.76 -9.35
N LYS A 399 10.62 -7.77 -9.77
CA LYS A 399 11.09 -6.39 -9.90
C LYS A 399 11.47 -5.82 -8.53
N LEU A 400 10.63 -5.98 -7.51
CA LEU A 400 10.92 -5.51 -6.14
C LEU A 400 12.23 -6.14 -5.61
N ILE A 401 12.45 -7.43 -5.87
CA ILE A 401 13.70 -8.14 -5.53
C ILE A 401 14.93 -7.48 -6.17
N LYS A 402 14.84 -7.07 -7.45
CA LYS A 402 15.93 -6.35 -8.13
C LYS A 402 16.23 -4.98 -7.51
N TYR A 403 15.29 -4.40 -6.77
CA TYR A 403 15.46 -3.12 -6.05
C TYR A 403 15.62 -3.33 -4.53
N ASN A 404 16.33 -4.40 -4.12
CA ASN A 404 16.73 -4.70 -2.73
C ASN A 404 15.59 -4.98 -1.74
N ILE A 405 14.46 -5.48 -2.23
CA ILE A 405 13.34 -5.92 -1.40
C ILE A 405 13.33 -7.45 -1.38
N LYS A 406 13.63 -8.04 -0.23
CA LYS A 406 13.80 -9.48 -0.09
C LYS A 406 12.46 -10.16 0.14
N PHE A 407 12.23 -11.27 -0.55
CA PHE A 407 11.14 -12.22 -0.30
C PHE A 407 11.77 -13.61 -0.13
N GLU A 408 11.59 -14.19 1.05
CA GLU A 408 12.35 -15.38 1.47
C GLU A 408 11.42 -16.42 2.07
N VAL A 409 11.68 -17.70 1.77
CA VAL A 409 11.07 -18.82 2.49
C VAL A 409 11.97 -19.15 3.68
N ILE A 410 11.46 -18.97 4.89
CA ILE A 410 12.19 -19.22 6.14
C ILE A 410 12.10 -20.70 6.53
N SER A 411 10.91 -21.28 6.40
CA SER A 411 10.70 -22.72 6.60
C SER A 411 9.46 -23.21 5.87
N SER A 412 9.46 -24.49 5.52
CA SER A 412 8.31 -25.24 5.03
C SER A 412 8.32 -26.58 5.75
N THR A 413 7.27 -26.88 6.50
CA THR A 413 7.17 -28.11 7.29
C THR A 413 5.85 -28.80 7.03
N GLU A 414 5.93 -30.12 6.90
CA GLU A 414 4.80 -31.04 6.77
C GLU A 414 4.79 -31.94 8.01
N LYS A 415 3.62 -32.14 8.59
CA LYS A 415 3.41 -32.87 9.84
C LYS A 415 2.89 -34.27 9.62
#